data_AF-A0A951EM34-F1
#
_entry.id   AF-A0A951EM34-F1
#
_cell.length_a   1.000
_cell.length_b   1.000
_cell.length_c   1.000
_cell.angle_alpha   90.00
_cell.angle_beta   90.00
_cell.angle_gamma   90.00
#
_symmetry.space_group_name_H-M   'P 1'
#
loop_
_entity.id
_entity.type
_entity.pdbx_description
1 polymer ?
#
loop_
_entity_poly.entity_id
_entity_poly.type
_entity_poly.pdbx_seq_one_letter_code
_entity_poly.pdbx_strand_id
1 'polypeptide(L)'
;MTNERVRTEAAGRDEDIFRARRSAEGEPSGERLLRQLGARSIVLVGMMGAGKTSLGRRLAARLGLAFADADTEIELAADMSIPEIFARHGEDYFRDGERRVLARLLSDGQKVIATGGGAFMNAATRERIAERAVSIWLKADFDVLMRRVRKRSNRPLLQTEDPEGTLRHLMAERYPIYALADLTIESRDAPHETVVEDVLAGLARLMGSKESVGPPDGVGARAAGAAASAPTENAVVVVPVELGARAYQILVGKHLLATVGRRAAALAPGGACAIVTDENAARHHLQTVAASLEAAGMRHASIVVPAGETSKSYKTYAEVCDGLIGARTERRDLVLALGGGVIGDLAGFAAATVRRGMRCIQLPTTLLAQVDSSVGGKTGINSALGKNLVGAFHQPSLVVADTGALDTLPLREFRAGYAEIAKYGLIGDADFFEWLESNWREIFAGGPARIEAIARSCAAKAAVVARDETETGERALLNLGHTFGHAFERLTDYDGARLVHGEAVAIGMACAFRFSARLGLCPGMAADRVEAHLKEVGLPTRISSIAGLGADAEAILDAMHQDKKVERGRLTFILARAVGASFIAKDVEAAQVRAFLDAELAGS
;
A
#
# COMPACT_ATOMS: atom_id res chain seq x y z
N MET A 1 48.30 -52.09 -22.94
CA MET A 1 46.94 -52.18 -22.36
C MET A 1 46.60 -50.91 -21.58
N THR A 2 46.94 -49.74 -22.11
CA THR A 2 46.95 -48.45 -21.39
C THR A 2 46.42 -47.33 -22.29
N ASN A 3 45.24 -47.54 -22.87
CA ASN A 3 44.56 -46.44 -23.58
C ASN A 3 43.02 -46.54 -23.61
N GLU A 4 42.43 -47.59 -23.01
CA GLU A 4 40.98 -47.81 -23.06
C GLU A 4 40.27 -47.43 -21.76
N ARG A 5 40.95 -47.50 -20.61
CA ARG A 5 40.37 -47.14 -19.29
C ARG A 5 40.33 -45.64 -19.00
N VAL A 6 41.17 -44.82 -19.66
CA VAL A 6 41.16 -43.36 -19.47
C VAL A 6 40.10 -42.67 -20.34
N ARG A 7 39.62 -43.33 -21.41
CA ARG A 7 38.55 -42.79 -22.28
C ARG A 7 37.14 -43.07 -21.76
N THR A 8 36.94 -44.12 -20.97
CA THR A 8 35.62 -44.46 -20.41
C THR A 8 35.26 -43.64 -19.17
N GLU A 9 36.24 -43.20 -18.36
CA GLU A 9 35.99 -42.32 -17.21
C GLU A 9 35.77 -40.84 -17.60
N ALA A 10 36.29 -40.41 -18.75
CA ALA A 10 36.04 -39.07 -19.30
C ALA A 10 34.64 -38.95 -19.93
N ALA A 11 34.16 -40.01 -20.61
CA ALA A 11 32.84 -40.02 -21.25
C ALA A 11 31.67 -40.07 -20.24
N GLY A 12 31.84 -40.77 -19.10
CA GLY A 12 30.83 -40.81 -18.03
C GLY A 12 30.71 -39.48 -17.25
N ARG A 13 31.83 -38.75 -17.08
CA ARG A 13 31.82 -37.43 -16.46
C ARG A 13 31.20 -36.36 -17.37
N ASP A 14 31.40 -36.45 -18.68
CA ASP A 14 30.76 -35.53 -19.62
C ASP A 14 29.25 -35.78 -19.76
N GLU A 15 28.76 -37.03 -19.67
CA GLU A 15 27.31 -37.30 -19.63
C GLU A 15 26.65 -36.85 -18.32
N ASP A 16 27.32 -36.99 -17.17
CA ASP A 16 26.83 -36.47 -15.90
C ASP A 16 26.89 -34.93 -15.85
N ILE A 17 27.88 -34.30 -16.49
CA ILE A 17 27.94 -32.84 -16.68
C ILE A 17 26.87 -32.37 -17.69
N PHE A 18 26.53 -33.17 -18.70
CA PHE A 18 25.45 -32.85 -19.66
C PHE A 18 24.06 -33.02 -19.04
N ARG A 19 23.84 -34.03 -18.19
CA ARG A 19 22.63 -34.14 -17.34
C ARG A 19 22.56 -33.04 -16.32
N ALA A 20 23.66 -32.73 -15.63
CA ALA A 20 23.73 -31.63 -14.66
C ALA A 20 23.51 -30.26 -15.32
N ARG A 21 23.97 -30.05 -16.57
CA ARG A 21 23.72 -28.84 -17.36
C ARG A 21 22.29 -28.74 -17.89
N ARG A 22 21.63 -29.86 -18.19
CA ARG A 22 20.18 -29.86 -18.48
C ARG A 22 19.32 -29.56 -17.24
N SER A 23 19.82 -29.82 -16.04
CA SER A 23 19.22 -29.36 -14.78
C SER A 23 19.65 -27.93 -14.37
N ALA A 24 20.47 -27.25 -15.18
CA ALA A 24 20.85 -25.84 -15.03
C ALA A 24 20.19 -24.91 -16.06
N GLU A 25 19.53 -25.47 -17.09
CA GLU A 25 18.49 -24.79 -17.85
C GLU A 25 17.17 -25.01 -17.10
N GLY A 26 16.63 -23.93 -16.51
CA GLY A 26 15.53 -24.00 -15.55
C GLY A 26 14.37 -24.86 -16.04
N GLU A 27 13.97 -25.81 -15.20
CA GLU A 27 12.72 -26.56 -15.32
C GLU A 27 11.58 -25.60 -15.72
N PRO A 28 10.79 -25.88 -16.79
CA PRO A 28 9.73 -25.00 -17.24
C PRO A 28 8.87 -24.58 -16.06
N SER A 29 8.58 -23.28 -15.94
CA SER A 29 7.91 -22.70 -14.75
C SER A 29 6.62 -23.42 -14.33
N GLY A 30 5.92 -24.06 -15.29
CA GLY A 30 4.73 -24.89 -15.03
C GLY A 30 5.02 -26.23 -14.36
N GLU A 31 6.10 -26.94 -14.71
CA GLU A 31 6.44 -28.25 -14.12
C GLU A 31 6.87 -28.11 -12.66
N ARG A 32 7.68 -27.07 -12.36
CA ARG A 32 8.05 -26.73 -10.99
C ARG A 32 6.83 -26.39 -10.14
N LEU A 33 5.88 -25.63 -10.70
CA LEU A 33 4.64 -25.25 -10.02
C LEU A 33 3.76 -26.48 -9.72
N LEU A 34 3.61 -27.39 -10.68
CA LEU A 34 2.86 -28.63 -10.50
C LEU A 34 3.46 -29.50 -9.39
N ARG A 35 4.79 -29.64 -9.38
CA ARG A 35 5.49 -30.39 -8.33
C ARG A 35 5.22 -29.81 -6.94
N GLN A 36 5.29 -28.49 -6.80
CA GLN A 36 5.01 -27.83 -5.52
C GLN A 36 3.51 -27.90 -5.15
N LEU A 37 2.60 -28.00 -6.13
CA LEU A 37 1.16 -28.10 -5.88
C LEU A 37 0.84 -29.48 -5.28
N GLY A 38 1.66 -30.48 -5.63
CA GLY A 38 1.47 -31.86 -5.20
C GLY A 38 0.16 -32.40 -5.74
N ALA A 39 -0.62 -33.09 -4.92
CA ALA A 39 -1.93 -33.60 -5.31
C ALA A 39 -3.06 -32.55 -5.25
N ARG A 40 -2.77 -31.29 -4.89
CA ARG A 40 -3.81 -30.28 -4.68
C ARG A 40 -4.33 -29.70 -5.99
N SER A 41 -5.65 -29.56 -6.07
CA SER A 41 -6.34 -28.90 -7.19
C SER A 41 -6.24 -27.37 -7.10
N ILE A 42 -6.64 -26.68 -8.17
CA ILE A 42 -6.79 -25.22 -8.17
C ILE A 42 -8.28 -24.90 -8.28
N VAL A 43 -8.82 -24.09 -7.37
CA VAL A 43 -10.25 -23.75 -7.33
C VAL A 43 -10.44 -22.26 -7.60
N LEU A 44 -11.13 -21.93 -8.68
CA LEU A 44 -11.45 -20.55 -9.04
C LEU A 44 -12.79 -20.14 -8.43
N VAL A 45 -12.76 -19.08 -7.62
CA VAL A 45 -13.92 -18.50 -6.92
C VAL A 45 -14.13 -17.06 -7.36
N GLY A 46 -15.35 -16.53 -7.20
CA GLY A 46 -15.66 -15.14 -7.56
C GLY A 46 -17.00 -14.97 -8.26
N MET A 47 -17.34 -13.72 -8.57
CA MET A 47 -18.67 -13.37 -9.08
C MET A 47 -18.97 -13.95 -10.45
N MET A 48 -20.27 -13.96 -10.77
CA MET A 48 -20.72 -14.27 -12.12
C MET A 48 -20.17 -13.21 -13.09
N GLY A 49 -19.51 -13.63 -14.17
CA GLY A 49 -18.87 -12.68 -15.12
C GLY A 49 -17.41 -12.35 -14.79
N ALA A 50 -16.87 -12.84 -13.66
CA ALA A 50 -15.45 -12.71 -13.32
C ALA A 50 -14.51 -13.57 -14.20
N GLY A 51 -15.03 -14.34 -15.17
CA GLY A 51 -14.20 -15.08 -16.13
C GLY A 51 -13.70 -16.45 -15.68
N LYS A 52 -14.22 -17.01 -14.57
CA LYS A 52 -13.81 -18.30 -13.99
C LYS A 52 -13.67 -19.45 -15.00
N THR A 53 -14.72 -19.73 -15.77
CA THR A 53 -14.70 -20.79 -16.79
C THR A 53 -13.66 -20.53 -17.89
N SER A 54 -13.60 -19.30 -18.40
CA SER A 54 -12.68 -18.93 -19.49
C SER A 54 -11.22 -19.01 -19.06
N LEU A 55 -10.91 -18.47 -17.87
CA LEU A 55 -9.58 -18.50 -17.29
C LEU A 55 -9.19 -19.93 -16.91
N GLY A 56 -10.08 -20.67 -16.27
CA GLY A 56 -9.84 -22.04 -15.81
C GLY A 56 -9.46 -22.99 -16.94
N ARG A 57 -10.14 -22.92 -18.10
CA ARG A 57 -9.78 -23.72 -19.28
C ARG A 57 -8.36 -23.43 -19.78
N ARG A 58 -7.98 -22.15 -19.83
CA ARG A 58 -6.65 -21.74 -20.31
C ARG A 58 -5.56 -22.08 -19.32
N LEU A 59 -5.81 -21.89 -18.02
CA LEU A 59 -4.90 -22.28 -16.95
C LEU A 59 -4.69 -23.80 -16.93
N ALA A 60 -5.76 -24.58 -17.06
CA ALA A 60 -5.68 -26.03 -17.13
C ALA A 60 -4.85 -26.50 -18.34
N ALA A 61 -5.11 -25.95 -19.52
CA ALA A 61 -4.32 -26.23 -20.73
C ALA A 61 -2.83 -25.86 -20.55
N ARG A 62 -2.56 -24.72 -19.91
CA ARG A 62 -1.20 -24.22 -19.66
C ARG A 62 -0.41 -25.08 -18.67
N LEU A 63 -1.12 -25.70 -17.72
CA LEU A 63 -0.57 -26.60 -16.69
C LEU A 63 -0.69 -28.09 -17.05
N GLY A 64 -1.26 -28.44 -18.21
CA GLY A 64 -1.50 -29.84 -18.56
C GLY A 64 -2.47 -30.57 -17.61
N LEU A 65 -3.36 -29.85 -16.93
CA LEU A 65 -4.36 -30.40 -16.01
C LEU A 65 -5.74 -30.52 -16.67
N ALA A 66 -6.59 -31.39 -16.11
CA ALA A 66 -8.01 -31.39 -16.47
C ALA A 66 -8.70 -30.10 -15.98
N PHE A 67 -9.78 -29.70 -16.67
CA PHE A 67 -10.65 -28.61 -16.26
C PHE A 67 -12.05 -29.14 -15.97
N ALA A 68 -12.64 -28.73 -14.85
CA ALA A 68 -14.04 -28.99 -14.51
C ALA A 68 -14.76 -27.69 -14.16
N ASP A 69 -15.99 -27.54 -14.66
CA ASP A 69 -16.89 -26.45 -14.25
C ASP A 69 -17.99 -27.04 -13.38
N ALA A 70 -18.04 -26.63 -12.11
CA ALA A 70 -18.94 -27.22 -11.12
C ALA A 70 -20.41 -27.06 -11.52
N ASP A 71 -20.77 -25.93 -12.16
CA ASP A 71 -22.14 -25.70 -12.62
C ASP A 71 -22.52 -26.73 -13.70
N THR A 72 -21.64 -27.01 -14.67
CA THR A 72 -21.87 -28.04 -15.70
C THR A 72 -21.97 -29.44 -15.09
N GLU A 73 -21.14 -29.76 -14.10
CA GLU A 73 -21.13 -31.06 -13.43
C GLU A 73 -22.41 -31.31 -12.60
N ILE A 74 -23.00 -30.25 -12.04
CA ILE A 74 -24.30 -30.30 -11.35
C ILE A 74 -25.41 -30.58 -12.36
N GLU A 75 -25.44 -29.88 -13.49
CA GLU A 75 -26.45 -30.08 -14.53
C GLU A 75 -26.41 -31.50 -15.11
N LEU A 76 -25.21 -32.01 -15.39
CA LEU A 76 -25.00 -33.38 -15.86
C LEU A 76 -25.45 -34.43 -14.84
N ALA A 77 -25.21 -34.19 -13.54
CA ALA A 77 -25.60 -35.12 -12.49
C ALA A 77 -27.12 -35.12 -12.23
N ALA A 78 -27.79 -34.01 -12.50
CA ALA A 78 -29.24 -33.85 -12.32
C ALA A 78 -30.05 -34.17 -13.58
N ASP A 79 -29.40 -34.27 -14.75
CA ASP A 79 -30.04 -34.30 -16.07
C ASP A 79 -31.05 -33.15 -16.27
N MET A 80 -30.70 -31.99 -15.73
CA MET A 80 -31.52 -30.77 -15.70
C MET A 80 -30.63 -29.54 -15.70
N SER A 81 -31.08 -28.45 -16.32
CA SER A 81 -30.40 -27.16 -16.20
C SER A 81 -30.55 -26.58 -14.80
N ILE A 82 -29.62 -25.73 -14.35
CA ILE A 82 -29.72 -25.08 -13.02
C ILE A 82 -31.07 -24.37 -12.82
N PRO A 83 -31.62 -23.59 -13.78
CA PRO A 83 -32.95 -23.00 -13.64
C PRO A 83 -34.06 -24.03 -13.38
N GLU A 84 -34.01 -25.19 -14.03
CA GLU A 84 -34.98 -26.27 -13.83
C GLU A 84 -34.82 -26.94 -12.47
N ILE A 85 -33.60 -27.10 -11.98
CA ILE A 85 -33.32 -27.61 -10.62
C ILE A 85 -33.95 -26.68 -9.58
N PHE A 86 -33.72 -25.36 -9.71
CA PHE A 86 -34.32 -24.37 -8.80
C PHE A 86 -35.86 -24.40 -8.87
N ALA A 87 -36.43 -24.50 -10.08
CA ALA A 87 -37.88 -24.52 -10.27
C ALA A 87 -38.56 -25.81 -9.72
N ARG A 88 -37.91 -26.97 -9.85
CA ARG A 88 -38.50 -28.27 -9.45
C ARG A 88 -38.18 -28.68 -8.03
N HIS A 89 -36.99 -28.35 -7.54
CA HIS A 89 -36.44 -28.90 -6.30
C HIS A 89 -36.00 -27.83 -5.29
N GLY A 90 -35.97 -26.55 -5.69
CA GLY A 90 -35.62 -25.44 -4.82
C GLY A 90 -34.11 -25.24 -4.61
N GLU A 91 -33.75 -24.16 -3.92
CA GLU A 91 -32.37 -23.76 -3.70
C GLU A 91 -31.61 -24.74 -2.79
N ASP A 92 -32.23 -25.24 -1.72
CA ASP A 92 -31.57 -26.16 -0.78
C ASP A 92 -31.06 -27.43 -1.48
N TYR A 93 -31.87 -28.00 -2.38
CA TYR A 93 -31.47 -29.14 -3.19
C TYR A 93 -30.28 -28.80 -4.11
N PHE A 94 -30.30 -27.62 -4.72
CA PHE A 94 -29.17 -27.14 -5.53
C PHE A 94 -27.89 -26.98 -4.70
N ARG A 95 -27.98 -26.37 -3.52
CA ARG A 95 -26.83 -26.19 -2.61
C ARG A 95 -26.27 -27.53 -2.13
N ASP A 96 -27.13 -28.50 -1.86
CA ASP A 96 -26.72 -29.87 -1.56
C ASP A 96 -26.01 -30.54 -2.73
N GLY A 97 -26.53 -30.38 -3.95
CA GLY A 97 -25.89 -30.82 -5.18
C GLY A 97 -24.52 -30.18 -5.39
N GLU A 98 -24.42 -28.86 -5.22
CA GLU A 98 -23.19 -28.06 -5.33
C GLU A 98 -22.11 -28.58 -4.38
N ARG A 99 -22.48 -28.86 -3.11
CA ARG A 99 -21.56 -29.46 -2.12
C ARG A 99 -21.07 -30.84 -2.51
N ARG A 100 -21.97 -31.74 -2.95
CA ARG A 100 -21.61 -33.12 -3.35
C ARG A 100 -20.71 -33.14 -4.58
N VAL A 101 -21.03 -32.35 -5.60
CA VAL A 101 -20.24 -32.26 -6.83
C VAL A 101 -18.85 -31.72 -6.53
N LEU A 102 -18.74 -30.65 -5.76
CA LEU A 102 -17.43 -30.08 -5.45
C LEU A 102 -16.57 -31.04 -4.60
N ALA A 103 -17.16 -31.74 -3.64
CA ALA A 103 -16.46 -32.77 -2.87
C ALA A 103 -15.94 -33.93 -3.76
N ARG A 104 -16.74 -34.35 -4.75
CA ARG A 104 -16.31 -35.32 -5.77
C ARG A 104 -15.14 -34.79 -6.59
N LEU A 105 -15.26 -33.58 -7.15
CA LEU A 105 -14.23 -32.97 -7.99
C LEU A 105 -12.90 -32.76 -7.25
N LEU A 106 -12.94 -32.42 -5.96
CA LEU A 106 -11.76 -32.29 -5.10
C LEU A 106 -11.14 -33.63 -4.70
N SER A 107 -11.84 -34.75 -4.88
CA SER A 107 -11.36 -36.10 -4.56
C SER A 107 -10.86 -36.85 -5.79
N ASP A 108 -11.24 -36.42 -6.99
CA ASP A 108 -10.98 -37.08 -8.26
C ASP A 108 -9.71 -36.55 -8.96
N GLY A 109 -8.59 -36.62 -8.26
CA GLY A 109 -7.29 -36.20 -8.78
C GLY A 109 -7.12 -34.68 -8.97
N GLN A 110 -5.90 -34.29 -9.31
CA GLN A 110 -5.51 -32.89 -9.47
C GLN A 110 -6.13 -32.27 -10.75
N LYS A 111 -6.86 -31.16 -10.59
CA LYS A 111 -7.48 -30.43 -11.71
C LYS A 111 -7.71 -28.95 -11.40
N VAL A 112 -8.08 -28.18 -12.41
CA VAL A 112 -8.57 -26.80 -12.25
C VAL A 112 -10.09 -26.82 -12.22
N ILE A 113 -10.70 -26.25 -11.18
CA ILE A 113 -12.13 -26.27 -10.92
C ILE A 113 -12.67 -24.84 -10.94
N ALA A 114 -13.64 -24.54 -11.80
CA ALA A 114 -14.43 -23.31 -11.69
C ALA A 114 -15.68 -23.56 -10.84
N THR A 115 -15.96 -22.67 -9.89
CA THR A 115 -17.11 -22.81 -8.97
C THR A 115 -18.31 -21.95 -9.39
N GLY A 116 -19.50 -22.33 -8.95
CA GLY A 116 -20.66 -21.45 -8.92
C GLY A 116 -20.43 -20.27 -7.98
N GLY A 117 -21.07 -19.13 -8.23
CA GLY A 117 -20.87 -17.92 -7.41
C GLY A 117 -21.35 -18.06 -5.96
N GLY A 118 -22.11 -19.10 -5.61
CA GLY A 118 -22.55 -19.34 -4.23
C GLY A 118 -21.70 -20.37 -3.48
N ALA A 119 -20.97 -21.24 -4.19
CA ALA A 119 -20.26 -22.37 -3.60
C ALA A 119 -19.34 -21.98 -2.44
N PHE A 120 -18.56 -20.91 -2.60
CA PHE A 120 -17.58 -20.47 -1.60
C PHE A 120 -18.21 -19.80 -0.37
N MET A 121 -19.51 -19.49 -0.39
CA MET A 121 -20.21 -18.91 0.75
C MET A 121 -20.44 -19.93 1.86
N ASN A 122 -20.49 -21.23 1.53
CA ASN A 122 -20.66 -22.29 2.51
C ASN A 122 -19.33 -22.60 3.23
N ALA A 123 -19.34 -22.58 4.57
CA ALA A 123 -18.14 -22.82 5.38
C ALA A 123 -17.54 -24.22 5.17
N ALA A 124 -18.36 -25.27 5.15
CA ALA A 124 -17.88 -26.65 4.93
C ALA A 124 -17.29 -26.85 3.53
N THR A 125 -17.79 -26.12 2.52
CA THR A 125 -17.17 -26.07 1.19
C THR A 125 -15.78 -25.43 1.26
N ARG A 126 -15.62 -24.30 1.97
CA ARG A 126 -14.32 -23.63 2.11
C ARG A 126 -13.29 -24.49 2.83
N GLU A 127 -13.68 -25.16 3.92
CA GLU A 127 -12.80 -26.08 4.65
C GLU A 127 -12.25 -27.19 3.73
N ARG A 128 -13.14 -27.83 2.95
CA ARG A 128 -12.73 -28.86 1.98
C ARG A 128 -11.80 -28.32 0.89
N ILE A 129 -12.04 -27.10 0.42
CA ILE A 129 -11.15 -26.44 -0.55
C ILE A 129 -9.79 -26.21 0.10
N ALA A 130 -9.72 -25.69 1.32
CA ALA A 130 -8.47 -25.43 2.03
C ALA A 130 -7.64 -26.71 2.27
N GLU A 131 -8.30 -27.84 2.50
CA GLU A 131 -7.62 -29.14 2.68
C GLU A 131 -7.03 -29.70 1.38
N ARG A 132 -7.71 -29.50 0.23
CA ARG A 132 -7.43 -30.27 -1.01
C ARG A 132 -7.07 -29.43 -2.22
N ALA A 133 -7.11 -28.12 -2.11
CA ALA A 133 -6.87 -27.22 -3.22
C ALA A 133 -6.22 -25.90 -2.78
N VAL A 134 -5.76 -25.15 -3.78
CA VAL A 134 -5.46 -23.73 -3.63
C VAL A 134 -6.62 -22.93 -4.23
N SER A 135 -7.24 -22.09 -3.43
CA SER A 135 -8.35 -21.23 -3.83
C SER A 135 -7.85 -19.90 -4.41
N ILE A 136 -8.43 -19.50 -5.55
CA ILE A 136 -8.08 -18.26 -6.24
C ILE A 136 -9.35 -17.45 -6.45
N TRP A 137 -9.43 -16.30 -5.79
CA TRP A 137 -10.49 -15.33 -6.01
C TRP A 137 -10.21 -14.49 -7.25
N LEU A 138 -11.07 -14.64 -8.27
CA LEU A 138 -11.14 -13.73 -9.40
C LEU A 138 -12.01 -12.53 -9.02
N LYS A 139 -11.35 -11.48 -8.53
CA LYS A 139 -11.98 -10.22 -8.15
C LYS A 139 -12.20 -9.37 -9.39
N ALA A 140 -13.38 -8.79 -9.56
CA ALA A 140 -13.66 -7.88 -10.66
C ALA A 140 -14.46 -6.70 -10.13
N ASP A 141 -14.23 -5.51 -10.66
CA ASP A 141 -15.02 -4.35 -10.26
C ASP A 141 -16.45 -4.42 -10.80
N PHE A 142 -17.35 -3.68 -10.15
CA PHE A 142 -18.77 -3.63 -10.49
C PHE A 142 -19.00 -3.36 -11.98
N ASP A 143 -18.32 -2.37 -12.55
CA ASP A 143 -18.49 -1.98 -13.95
C ASP A 143 -18.05 -3.07 -14.93
N VAL A 144 -17.00 -3.82 -14.60
CA VAL A 144 -16.50 -4.93 -15.41
C VAL A 144 -17.50 -6.09 -15.38
N LEU A 145 -18.00 -6.42 -14.19
CA LEU A 145 -19.02 -7.45 -14.02
C LEU A 145 -20.30 -7.07 -14.77
N MET A 146 -20.81 -5.85 -14.57
CA MET A 146 -22.01 -5.36 -15.25
C MET A 146 -21.90 -5.43 -16.77
N ARG A 147 -20.78 -4.97 -17.33
CA ARG A 147 -20.54 -5.00 -18.78
C ARG A 147 -20.52 -6.43 -19.34
N ARG A 148 -19.91 -7.37 -18.63
CA ARG A 148 -19.78 -8.78 -19.07
C ARG A 148 -21.08 -9.55 -18.91
N VAL A 149 -21.82 -9.23 -17.87
CA VAL A 149 -23.07 -9.88 -17.53
C VAL A 149 -24.21 -9.41 -18.43
N ARG A 150 -24.30 -8.11 -18.75
CA ARG A 150 -25.26 -7.55 -19.73
C ARG A 150 -25.16 -8.17 -21.12
N LYS A 151 -23.98 -8.69 -21.49
CA LYS A 151 -23.74 -9.32 -22.80
C LYS A 151 -24.19 -10.78 -22.89
N ARG A 152 -24.66 -11.43 -21.80
CA ARG A 152 -25.07 -12.84 -21.81
C ARG A 152 -26.51 -13.01 -21.34
N SER A 153 -27.37 -13.49 -22.24
CA SER A 153 -28.84 -13.53 -22.11
C SER A 153 -29.41 -14.58 -21.13
N ASN A 154 -28.62 -15.50 -20.60
CA ASN A 154 -29.11 -16.68 -19.86
C ASN A 154 -28.68 -16.72 -18.38
N ARG A 155 -29.03 -15.73 -17.56
CA ARG A 155 -28.76 -15.79 -16.11
C ARG A 155 -30.00 -15.46 -15.26
N PRO A 156 -30.59 -16.44 -14.53
CA PRO A 156 -31.82 -16.27 -13.75
C PRO A 156 -31.71 -15.21 -12.64
N LEU A 157 -30.56 -15.13 -11.95
CA LEU A 157 -30.33 -14.27 -10.78
C LEU A 157 -30.27 -12.76 -11.08
N LEU A 158 -30.37 -12.36 -12.35
CA LEU A 158 -30.37 -10.96 -12.79
C LEU A 158 -31.58 -10.62 -13.68
N GLN A 159 -32.59 -11.49 -13.66
CA GLN A 159 -33.93 -11.20 -14.17
C GLN A 159 -34.77 -10.55 -13.06
N THR A 160 -34.19 -9.58 -12.35
CA THR A 160 -34.86 -8.78 -11.32
C THR A 160 -35.16 -7.38 -11.89
N GLU A 161 -36.09 -6.66 -11.27
CA GLU A 161 -36.41 -5.27 -11.70
C GLU A 161 -35.20 -4.33 -11.59
N ASP A 162 -34.24 -4.64 -10.69
CA ASP A 162 -32.97 -3.92 -10.54
C ASP A 162 -31.75 -4.88 -10.52
N PRO A 163 -31.20 -5.22 -11.70
CA PRO A 163 -30.00 -6.04 -11.83
C PRO A 163 -28.74 -5.39 -11.24
N GLU A 164 -28.68 -4.05 -11.23
CA GLU A 164 -27.53 -3.31 -10.70
C GLU A 164 -27.49 -3.37 -9.17
N GLY A 165 -28.61 -3.05 -8.52
CA GLY A 165 -28.75 -3.17 -7.06
C GLY A 165 -28.56 -4.61 -6.58
N THR A 166 -29.10 -5.59 -7.32
CA THR A 166 -28.90 -7.02 -7.02
C THR A 166 -27.42 -7.39 -7.05
N LEU A 167 -26.68 -6.96 -8.08
CA LEU A 167 -25.25 -7.25 -8.18
C LEU A 167 -24.45 -6.55 -7.07
N ARG A 168 -24.76 -5.29 -6.73
CA ARG A 168 -24.12 -4.56 -5.61
C ARG A 168 -24.33 -5.27 -4.28
N HIS A 169 -25.56 -5.72 -4.01
CA HIS A 169 -25.89 -6.44 -2.79
C HIS A 169 -25.08 -7.76 -2.69
N LEU A 170 -25.07 -8.55 -3.78
CA LEU A 170 -24.29 -9.79 -3.83
C LEU A 170 -22.79 -9.53 -3.69
N MET A 171 -22.25 -8.43 -4.23
CA MET A 171 -20.84 -8.08 -4.04
C MET A 171 -20.55 -7.74 -2.57
N ALA A 172 -21.40 -6.93 -1.93
CA ALA A 172 -21.23 -6.55 -0.53
C ALA A 172 -21.27 -7.78 0.41
N GLU A 173 -22.14 -8.74 0.11
CA GLU A 173 -22.25 -9.99 0.87
C GLU A 173 -21.06 -10.94 0.61
N ARG A 174 -20.67 -11.11 -0.66
CA ARG A 174 -19.75 -12.19 -1.05
C ARG A 174 -18.28 -11.78 -1.07
N TYR A 175 -17.93 -10.51 -1.24
CA TYR A 175 -16.53 -10.07 -1.34
C TYR A 175 -15.74 -10.32 -0.05
N PRO A 176 -16.28 -10.02 1.15
CA PRO A 176 -15.60 -10.36 2.39
C PRO A 176 -15.32 -11.85 2.53
N ILE A 177 -16.22 -12.70 2.02
CA ILE A 177 -16.05 -14.16 2.08
C ILE A 177 -15.10 -14.67 1.00
N TYR A 178 -15.14 -14.13 -0.22
CA TYR A 178 -14.17 -14.48 -1.26
C TYR A 178 -12.75 -14.05 -0.92
N ALA A 179 -12.58 -12.98 -0.14
CA ALA A 179 -11.28 -12.51 0.33
C ALA A 179 -10.55 -13.53 1.23
N LEU A 180 -11.25 -14.57 1.72
CA LEU A 180 -10.65 -15.69 2.45
C LEU A 180 -9.93 -16.69 1.53
N ALA A 181 -9.96 -16.52 0.20
CA ALA A 181 -9.23 -17.36 -0.72
C ALA A 181 -7.71 -17.19 -0.57
N ASP A 182 -6.94 -18.24 -0.87
CA ASP A 182 -5.47 -18.25 -0.72
C ASP A 182 -4.76 -17.23 -1.61
N LEU A 183 -5.37 -16.88 -2.74
CA LEU A 183 -4.84 -15.92 -3.71
C LEU A 183 -5.97 -15.06 -4.28
N THR A 184 -5.71 -13.76 -4.46
CA THR A 184 -6.62 -12.86 -5.18
C THR A 184 -6.00 -12.42 -6.49
N ILE A 185 -6.77 -12.49 -7.57
CA ILE A 185 -6.38 -12.10 -8.93
C ILE A 185 -7.45 -11.16 -9.51
N GLU A 186 -7.02 -10.00 -9.99
CA GLU A 186 -7.90 -9.02 -10.62
C GLU A 186 -8.29 -9.46 -12.03
N SER A 187 -9.57 -9.79 -12.21
CA SER A 187 -10.22 -10.08 -13.48
C SER A 187 -10.59 -8.79 -14.21
N ARG A 188 -9.60 -8.26 -14.92
CA ARG A 188 -9.66 -7.03 -15.72
C ARG A 188 -10.06 -7.32 -17.16
N ASP A 189 -10.40 -6.28 -17.94
CA ASP A 189 -10.50 -6.34 -19.40
C ASP A 189 -9.08 -6.38 -20.02
N ALA A 190 -8.34 -7.44 -19.71
CA ALA A 190 -7.05 -7.79 -20.29
C ALA A 190 -7.18 -9.11 -21.08
N PRO A 191 -6.28 -9.41 -22.03
CA PRO A 191 -6.21 -10.73 -22.65
C PRO A 191 -6.14 -11.83 -21.58
N HIS A 192 -6.88 -12.92 -21.75
CA HIS A 192 -6.92 -13.98 -20.74
C HIS A 192 -5.53 -14.58 -20.47
N GLU A 193 -4.62 -14.57 -21.45
CA GLU A 193 -3.21 -14.96 -21.32
C GLU A 193 -2.50 -14.18 -20.21
N THR A 194 -2.71 -12.87 -20.13
CA THR A 194 -2.11 -12.04 -19.07
C THR A 194 -2.63 -12.44 -17.69
N VAL A 195 -3.93 -12.73 -17.59
CA VAL A 195 -4.54 -13.17 -16.32
C VAL A 195 -4.06 -14.59 -15.94
N VAL A 196 -3.77 -15.47 -16.90
CA VAL A 196 -3.14 -16.77 -16.63
C VAL A 196 -1.74 -16.58 -16.07
N GLU A 197 -0.93 -15.69 -16.65
CA GLU A 197 0.43 -15.41 -16.14
C GLU A 197 0.39 -14.78 -14.73
N ASP A 198 -0.58 -13.88 -14.46
CA ASP A 198 -0.81 -13.33 -13.12
C ASP A 198 -1.12 -14.45 -12.10
N VAL A 199 -1.96 -15.43 -12.48
CA VAL A 199 -2.26 -16.61 -11.66
C VAL A 199 -1.00 -17.45 -11.41
N LEU A 200 -0.24 -17.77 -12.45
CA LEU A 200 0.98 -18.60 -12.32
C LEU A 200 2.01 -17.92 -11.42
N ALA A 201 2.22 -16.61 -11.57
CA ALA A 201 3.10 -15.83 -10.71
C ALA A 201 2.59 -15.74 -9.26
N GLY A 202 1.27 -15.66 -9.06
CA GLY A 202 0.65 -15.71 -7.73
C GLY A 202 0.85 -17.06 -7.04
N LEU A 203 0.61 -18.15 -7.76
CA LEU A 203 0.83 -19.51 -7.25
C LEU A 203 2.31 -19.73 -6.88
N ALA A 204 3.24 -19.34 -7.74
CA ALA A 204 4.67 -19.49 -7.46
C ALA A 204 5.10 -18.76 -6.17
N ARG A 205 4.55 -17.57 -5.92
CA ARG A 205 4.81 -16.81 -4.68
C ARG A 205 4.22 -17.49 -3.44
N LEU A 206 2.98 -17.98 -3.54
CA LEU A 206 2.30 -18.69 -2.44
C LEU A 206 3.04 -19.97 -2.03
N MET A 207 3.75 -20.58 -2.96
CA MET A 207 4.41 -21.86 -2.77
C MET A 207 5.87 -21.70 -2.34
N GLY A 208 6.54 -20.64 -2.81
CA GLY A 208 7.86 -20.25 -2.32
C GLY A 208 7.88 -19.74 -0.88
N SER A 209 6.75 -19.31 -0.32
CA SER A 209 6.65 -18.87 1.09
C SER A 209 6.46 -20.02 2.10
N LYS A 210 6.26 -21.28 1.66
CA LYS A 210 6.04 -22.45 2.52
C LYS A 210 7.27 -23.38 2.70
N GLU A 211 8.42 -23.07 2.09
CA GLU A 211 9.65 -23.86 2.26
C GLU A 211 10.46 -23.44 3.50
N SER A 212 10.04 -23.86 4.70
CA SER A 212 10.92 -23.98 5.88
C SER A 212 10.34 -24.82 7.04
N VAL A 213 10.19 -26.13 6.86
CA VAL A 213 10.19 -27.07 8.01
C VAL A 213 10.82 -28.41 7.63
N GLY A 214 11.91 -28.75 8.31
CA GLY A 214 12.41 -30.11 8.48
C GLY A 214 13.18 -30.18 9.81
N PRO A 215 12.88 -31.13 10.72
CA PRO A 215 13.44 -31.11 12.08
C PRO A 215 14.79 -31.85 12.14
N PRO A 216 15.70 -31.48 13.07
CA PRO A 216 16.60 -32.44 13.68
C PRO A 216 16.02 -32.91 15.03
N ASP A 217 16.24 -34.19 15.29
CA ASP A 217 15.79 -34.94 16.46
C ASP A 217 16.18 -34.33 17.81
N GLY A 218 15.27 -34.50 18.78
CA GLY A 218 15.56 -34.81 20.18
C GLY A 218 16.32 -33.80 21.04
N VAL A 219 15.61 -33.13 21.95
CA VAL A 219 15.61 -33.40 23.41
C VAL A 219 15.00 -32.19 24.15
N GLY A 220 14.03 -32.46 25.03
CA GLY A 220 13.82 -31.67 26.25
C GLY A 220 12.70 -30.64 26.23
N ALA A 221 11.52 -31.04 26.71
CA ALA A 221 10.40 -30.16 27.00
C ALA A 221 10.72 -29.06 28.03
N ARG A 222 10.23 -27.84 27.79
CA ARG A 222 9.56 -26.97 28.79
C ARG A 222 8.82 -25.82 28.11
N ALA A 223 7.66 -25.48 28.69
CA ALA A 223 6.62 -24.66 28.13
C ALA A 223 6.73 -23.15 28.48
N ALA A 224 5.96 -22.37 27.70
CA ALA A 224 5.36 -21.06 27.97
C ALA A 224 6.19 -19.79 27.69
N GLY A 225 5.60 -18.91 26.85
CA GLY A 225 5.99 -17.51 26.69
C GLY A 225 6.05 -17.07 25.22
N ALA A 226 4.90 -16.70 24.64
CA ALA A 226 4.85 -16.05 23.33
C ALA A 226 5.55 -14.67 23.41
N ALA A 227 6.72 -14.57 22.80
CA ALA A 227 7.37 -13.31 22.47
C ALA A 227 7.40 -13.20 20.94
N ALA A 228 6.77 -12.15 20.41
CA ALA A 228 6.90 -11.78 19.02
C ALA A 228 8.39 -11.62 18.69
N SER A 229 8.88 -12.37 17.71
CA SER A 229 10.28 -12.30 17.28
C SER A 229 10.56 -10.92 16.68
N ALA A 230 11.41 -10.14 17.33
CA ALA A 230 11.88 -8.85 16.84
C ALA A 230 12.56 -8.99 15.45
N PRO A 231 12.38 -8.03 14.53
CA PRO A 231 13.09 -8.01 13.26
C PRO A 231 14.61 -7.96 13.48
N THR A 232 15.35 -8.86 12.82
CA THR A 232 16.83 -8.80 12.75
C THR A 232 17.30 -7.48 12.14
N GLU A 233 18.49 -7.01 12.54
CA GLU A 233 19.11 -5.70 12.23
C GLU A 233 19.19 -5.32 10.73
N ASN A 234 18.97 -6.26 9.81
CA ASN A 234 18.95 -6.08 8.36
C ASN A 234 17.60 -6.41 7.69
N ALA A 235 16.50 -6.51 8.45
CA ALA A 235 15.19 -6.82 7.89
C ALA A 235 14.68 -5.66 7.01
N VAL A 236 14.27 -6.00 5.78
CA VAL A 236 13.61 -5.07 4.86
C VAL A 236 12.13 -5.42 4.82
N VAL A 237 11.29 -4.50 5.27
CA VAL A 237 9.84 -4.61 5.16
C VAL A 237 9.40 -4.05 3.81
N VAL A 238 8.57 -4.80 3.09
CA VAL A 238 8.01 -4.38 1.80
C VAL A 238 6.53 -4.08 1.97
N VAL A 239 6.15 -2.83 1.75
CA VAL A 239 4.75 -2.40 1.78
C VAL A 239 4.26 -2.19 0.34
N PRO A 240 3.33 -3.02 -0.16
CA PRO A 240 2.76 -2.84 -1.49
C PRO A 240 1.79 -1.65 -1.51
N VAL A 241 1.81 -0.89 -2.61
CA VAL A 241 0.81 0.14 -2.91
C VAL A 241 0.02 -0.32 -4.14
N GLU A 242 -1.22 -0.74 -3.92
CA GLU A 242 -2.06 -1.36 -4.95
C GLU A 242 -2.82 -0.29 -5.75
N LEU A 243 -2.28 0.08 -6.92
CA LEU A 243 -2.89 1.05 -7.86
C LEU A 243 -3.04 0.47 -9.27
N GLY A 244 -3.37 -0.81 -9.35
CA GLY A 244 -3.50 -1.54 -10.61
C GLY A 244 -2.20 -1.54 -11.42
N ALA A 245 -2.24 -1.04 -12.66
CA ALA A 245 -1.06 -0.95 -13.52
C ALA A 245 0.03 0.01 -13.01
N ARG A 246 -0.29 0.86 -12.02
CA ARG A 246 0.63 1.82 -11.39
C ARG A 246 1.08 1.36 -9.99
N ALA A 247 0.89 0.08 -9.67
CA ALA A 247 1.33 -0.47 -8.40
C ALA A 247 2.85 -0.33 -8.25
N TYR A 248 3.28 -0.03 -7.02
CA TYR A 248 4.68 0.10 -6.67
C TYR A 248 4.91 -0.42 -5.25
N GLN A 249 6.17 -0.53 -4.87
CA GLN A 249 6.58 -0.99 -3.53
C GLN A 249 7.21 0.15 -2.75
N ILE A 250 6.97 0.15 -1.44
CA ILE A 250 7.73 0.92 -0.47
C ILE A 250 8.63 -0.07 0.27
N LEU A 251 9.93 0.21 0.27
CA LEU A 251 10.91 -0.58 0.99
C LEU A 251 11.31 0.19 2.24
N VAL A 252 11.15 -0.43 3.39
CA VAL A 252 11.48 0.16 4.70
C VAL A 252 12.54 -0.70 5.36
N GLY A 253 13.65 -0.09 5.76
CA GLY A 253 14.76 -0.81 6.39
C GLY A 253 16.01 0.03 6.47
N LYS A 254 17.05 -0.51 7.09
CA LYS A 254 18.33 0.21 7.28
C LYS A 254 19.27 0.00 6.09
N HIS A 255 20.07 1.02 5.76
CA HIS A 255 21.12 0.97 4.73
C HIS A 255 20.63 0.70 3.30
N LEU A 256 19.35 0.98 3.03
CA LEU A 256 18.74 0.76 1.72
C LEU A 256 19.26 1.70 0.63
N LEU A 257 19.75 2.91 0.95
CA LEU A 257 20.30 3.83 -0.04
C LEU A 257 21.49 3.22 -0.80
N ALA A 258 22.31 2.43 -0.12
CA ALA A 258 23.44 1.70 -0.73
C ALA A 258 22.99 0.61 -1.72
N THR A 259 21.70 0.26 -1.75
CA THR A 259 21.12 -0.75 -2.66
C THR A 259 20.34 -0.15 -3.83
N VAL A 260 20.22 1.17 -3.90
CA VAL A 260 19.39 1.88 -4.89
C VAL A 260 19.83 1.57 -6.32
N GLY A 261 21.13 1.47 -6.59
CA GLY A 261 21.63 1.23 -7.95
C GLY A 261 21.16 -0.09 -8.55
N ARG A 262 21.21 -1.19 -7.77
CA ARG A 262 20.68 -2.49 -8.20
C ARG A 262 19.17 -2.41 -8.50
N ARG A 263 18.42 -1.66 -7.70
CA ARG A 263 16.97 -1.51 -7.85
C ARG A 263 16.63 -0.63 -9.06
N ALA A 264 17.38 0.44 -9.27
CA ALA A 264 17.28 1.29 -10.45
C ALA A 264 17.59 0.50 -11.73
N ALA A 265 18.66 -0.31 -11.74
CA ALA A 265 19.00 -1.16 -12.88
C ALA A 265 17.92 -2.21 -13.19
N ALA A 266 17.27 -2.76 -12.16
CA ALA A 266 16.14 -3.68 -12.36
C ALA A 266 14.92 -2.99 -12.99
N LEU A 267 14.67 -1.72 -12.64
CA LEU A 267 13.57 -0.94 -13.21
C LEU A 267 13.91 -0.41 -14.60
N ALA A 268 15.15 0.01 -14.84
CA ALA A 268 15.62 0.59 -16.10
C ALA A 268 16.93 -0.06 -16.56
N PRO A 269 16.88 -1.30 -17.11
CA PRO A 269 18.09 -1.98 -17.59
C PRO A 269 18.80 -1.15 -18.66
N GLY A 270 20.08 -0.81 -18.41
CA GLY A 270 20.89 0.03 -19.31
C GLY A 270 20.46 1.51 -19.37
N GLY A 271 19.52 1.93 -18.54
CA GLY A 271 19.07 3.32 -18.46
C GLY A 271 20.02 4.22 -17.66
N ALA A 272 19.71 5.51 -17.64
CA ALA A 272 20.37 6.49 -16.80
C ALA A 272 19.49 6.94 -15.63
N CYS A 273 20.13 7.57 -14.64
CA CYS A 273 19.48 8.18 -13.48
C CYS A 273 19.83 9.66 -13.40
N ALA A 274 18.86 10.51 -13.07
CA ALA A 274 19.12 11.87 -12.62
C ALA A 274 18.67 12.01 -11.16
N ILE A 275 19.63 12.29 -10.27
CA ILE A 275 19.38 12.51 -8.85
C ILE A 275 19.02 13.98 -8.66
N VAL A 276 17.86 14.25 -8.10
CA VAL A 276 17.45 15.60 -7.66
C VAL A 276 17.46 15.60 -6.14
N THR A 277 18.19 16.55 -5.54
CA THR A 277 18.41 16.63 -4.09
C THR A 277 18.55 18.08 -3.62
N ASP A 278 18.34 18.33 -2.34
CA ASP A 278 18.76 19.59 -1.71
C ASP A 278 20.19 19.48 -1.15
N GLU A 279 20.78 20.63 -0.79
CA GLU A 279 22.14 20.74 -0.22
C GLU A 279 22.34 19.93 1.07
N ASN A 280 21.33 19.81 1.94
CA ASN A 280 21.44 19.08 3.20
C ASN A 280 21.47 17.56 2.94
N ALA A 281 20.49 17.05 2.19
CA ALA A 281 20.46 15.65 1.80
C ALA A 281 21.67 15.27 0.93
N ALA A 282 22.16 16.20 0.10
CA ALA A 282 23.35 16.00 -0.71
C ALA A 282 24.59 15.76 0.15
N ARG A 283 24.79 16.59 1.17
CA ARG A 283 25.92 16.48 2.10
C ARG A 283 25.98 15.13 2.80
N HIS A 284 24.83 14.55 3.15
CA HIS A 284 24.77 13.32 3.95
C HIS A 284 24.63 12.03 3.14
N HIS A 285 23.99 12.08 1.97
CA HIS A 285 23.49 10.85 1.32
C HIS A 285 23.77 10.74 -0.18
N LEU A 286 24.12 11.82 -0.87
CA LEU A 286 24.32 11.80 -2.33
C LEU A 286 25.43 10.83 -2.74
N GLN A 287 26.56 10.85 -2.05
CA GLN A 287 27.69 9.99 -2.37
C GLN A 287 27.33 8.50 -2.27
N THR A 288 26.54 8.11 -1.25
CA THR A 288 26.07 6.73 -1.08
C THR A 288 25.20 6.28 -2.25
N VAL A 289 24.28 7.13 -2.70
CA VAL A 289 23.40 6.83 -3.85
C VAL A 289 24.19 6.79 -5.16
N ALA A 290 25.08 7.76 -5.39
CA ALA A 290 25.94 7.81 -6.57
C ALA A 290 26.83 6.57 -6.68
N ALA A 291 27.51 6.19 -5.59
CA ALA A 291 28.34 4.98 -5.52
C ALA A 291 27.52 3.71 -5.78
N SER A 292 26.28 3.64 -5.28
CA SER A 292 25.38 2.52 -5.55
C SER A 292 25.03 2.41 -7.05
N LEU A 293 24.78 3.53 -7.72
CA LEU A 293 24.49 3.59 -9.16
C LEU A 293 25.71 3.20 -10.00
N GLU A 294 26.90 3.70 -9.64
CA GLU A 294 28.17 3.36 -10.29
C GLU A 294 28.47 1.86 -10.18
N ALA A 295 28.30 1.27 -8.99
CA ALA A 295 28.46 -0.16 -8.79
C ALA A 295 27.48 -1.01 -9.62
N ALA A 296 26.32 -0.45 -9.98
CA ALA A 296 25.35 -1.07 -10.87
C ALA A 296 25.59 -0.76 -12.36
N GLY A 297 26.65 -0.02 -12.71
CA GLY A 297 26.96 0.39 -14.08
C GLY A 297 25.96 1.41 -14.67
N MET A 298 25.19 2.09 -13.82
CA MET A 298 24.19 3.08 -14.24
C MET A 298 24.86 4.44 -14.47
N ARG A 299 24.65 5.04 -15.65
CA ARG A 299 25.01 6.44 -15.86
C ARG A 299 24.17 7.32 -14.95
N HIS A 300 24.78 8.31 -14.30
CA HIS A 300 24.04 9.23 -13.46
C HIS A 300 24.50 10.68 -13.57
N ALA A 301 23.60 11.59 -13.20
CA ALA A 301 23.88 13.01 -13.00
C ALA A 301 23.15 13.50 -11.75
N SER A 302 23.65 14.57 -11.13
CA SER A 302 23.06 15.14 -9.91
C SER A 302 22.66 16.60 -10.14
N ILE A 303 21.45 16.95 -9.72
CA ILE A 303 20.90 18.30 -9.70
C ILE A 303 20.68 18.66 -8.23
N VAL A 304 21.48 19.59 -7.72
CA VAL A 304 21.42 20.04 -6.32
C VAL A 304 20.75 21.41 -6.28
N VAL A 305 19.73 21.56 -5.44
CA VAL A 305 19.02 22.82 -5.23
C VAL A 305 19.19 23.32 -3.78
N PRO A 306 18.94 24.61 -3.49
CA PRO A 306 18.95 25.11 -2.12
C PRO A 306 17.99 24.33 -1.21
N ALA A 307 18.33 24.19 0.07
CA ALA A 307 17.43 23.55 1.04
C ALA A 307 16.29 24.49 1.48
N GLY A 308 15.14 23.90 1.79
CA GLY A 308 13.98 24.59 2.38
C GLY A 308 12.77 24.72 1.47
N GLU A 309 11.65 25.14 2.06
CA GLU A 309 10.34 25.22 1.39
C GLU A 309 10.32 26.21 0.22
N THR A 310 11.18 27.24 0.24
CA THR A 310 11.31 28.24 -0.83
C THR A 310 11.76 27.65 -2.16
N SER A 311 12.41 26.48 -2.14
CA SER A 311 12.79 25.73 -3.34
C SER A 311 11.60 25.11 -4.07
N LYS A 312 10.41 25.02 -3.46
CA LYS A 312 9.17 24.66 -4.15
C LYS A 312 8.62 25.87 -4.91
N SER A 313 9.36 26.35 -5.89
CA SER A 313 9.01 27.54 -6.69
C SER A 313 9.09 27.26 -8.19
N TYR A 314 8.45 28.11 -8.99
CA TYR A 314 8.56 28.07 -10.45
C TYR A 314 10.01 28.17 -10.94
N LYS A 315 10.81 29.02 -10.29
CA LYS A 315 12.22 29.24 -10.65
C LYS A 315 13.01 27.94 -10.51
N THR A 316 13.00 27.36 -9.31
CA THR A 316 13.74 26.13 -9.03
C THR A 316 13.20 24.94 -9.81
N TYR A 317 11.89 24.88 -10.05
CA TYR A 317 11.30 23.87 -10.93
C TYR A 317 11.81 23.95 -12.37
N ALA A 318 11.94 25.16 -12.94
CA ALA A 318 12.54 25.34 -14.26
C ALA A 318 14.01 24.89 -14.28
N GLU A 319 14.79 25.27 -13.27
CA GLU A 319 16.19 24.84 -13.12
C GLU A 319 16.32 23.31 -13.04
N VAL A 320 15.43 22.64 -12.30
CA VAL A 320 15.39 21.17 -12.23
C VAL A 320 15.02 20.57 -13.59
N CYS A 321 14.01 21.12 -14.28
CA CYS A 321 13.63 20.64 -15.61
C CYS A 321 14.79 20.74 -16.62
N ASP A 322 15.47 21.89 -16.65
CA ASP A 322 16.61 22.11 -17.53
C ASP A 322 17.80 21.22 -17.15
N GLY A 323 18.03 20.99 -15.86
CA GLY A 323 19.03 20.04 -15.36
C GLY A 323 18.76 18.60 -15.81
N LEU A 324 17.49 18.14 -15.73
CA LEU A 324 17.09 16.82 -16.21
C LEU A 324 17.31 16.65 -17.72
N ILE A 325 16.96 17.67 -18.50
CA ILE A 325 17.16 17.69 -19.96
C ILE A 325 18.65 17.75 -20.31
N GLY A 326 19.41 18.61 -19.62
CA GLY A 326 20.85 18.80 -19.80
C GLY A 326 21.68 17.57 -19.45
N ALA A 327 21.21 16.76 -18.50
CA ALA A 327 21.77 15.45 -18.17
C ALA A 327 21.60 14.40 -19.28
N ARG A 328 20.93 14.74 -20.39
CA ARG A 328 20.62 13.86 -21.53
C ARG A 328 19.88 12.60 -21.09
N THR A 329 18.98 12.74 -20.11
CA THR A 329 18.06 11.67 -19.74
C THR A 329 16.94 11.53 -20.79
N GLU A 330 16.57 10.29 -21.04
CA GLU A 330 15.52 9.89 -21.97
C GLU A 330 14.22 9.54 -21.25
N ARG A 331 13.12 9.37 -21.99
CA ARG A 331 11.79 9.14 -21.40
C ARG A 331 11.72 7.89 -20.49
N ARG A 332 12.54 6.87 -20.76
CA ARG A 332 12.56 5.61 -20.00
C ARG A 332 13.59 5.61 -18.86
N ASP A 333 14.37 6.66 -18.72
CA ASP A 333 15.30 6.84 -17.60
C ASP A 333 14.56 7.16 -16.29
N LEU A 334 15.33 7.25 -15.20
CA LEU A 334 14.80 7.41 -13.85
C LEU A 334 15.19 8.77 -13.26
N VAL A 335 14.21 9.45 -12.67
CA VAL A 335 14.45 10.58 -11.76
C VAL A 335 14.46 10.05 -10.33
N LEU A 336 15.54 10.30 -9.58
CA LEU A 336 15.69 9.87 -8.19
C LEU A 336 15.52 11.10 -7.29
N ALA A 337 14.44 11.16 -6.51
CA ALA A 337 14.16 12.24 -5.58
C ALA A 337 14.79 11.93 -4.21
N LEU A 338 15.96 12.50 -3.93
CA LEU A 338 16.71 12.28 -2.68
C LEU A 338 16.55 13.47 -1.75
N GLY A 339 15.75 13.32 -0.70
CA GLY A 339 15.53 14.40 0.26
C GLY A 339 14.23 14.28 1.05
N GLY A 340 13.83 15.39 1.68
CA GLY A 340 12.52 15.50 2.33
C GLY A 340 11.36 15.70 1.36
N GLY A 341 10.18 16.04 1.90
CA GLY A 341 8.96 16.23 1.10
C GLY A 341 9.07 17.33 0.05
N VAL A 342 9.88 18.36 0.30
CA VAL A 342 10.18 19.43 -0.68
C VAL A 342 10.77 18.87 -1.96
N ILE A 343 11.82 18.05 -1.83
CA ILE A 343 12.47 17.41 -2.98
C ILE A 343 11.55 16.36 -3.61
N GLY A 344 10.83 15.58 -2.79
CA GLY A 344 9.88 14.60 -3.27
C GLY A 344 8.82 15.20 -4.20
N ASP A 345 8.24 16.34 -3.81
CA ASP A 345 7.24 17.07 -4.59
C ASP A 345 7.84 17.72 -5.84
N LEU A 346 8.97 18.43 -5.68
CA LEU A 346 9.63 19.16 -6.77
C LEU A 346 10.13 18.22 -7.87
N ALA A 347 10.88 17.19 -7.48
CA ALA A 347 11.44 16.21 -8.40
C ALA A 347 10.35 15.31 -8.99
N GLY A 348 9.34 14.95 -8.20
CA GLY A 348 8.18 14.21 -8.68
C GLY A 348 7.40 14.99 -9.73
N PHE A 349 7.21 16.30 -9.53
CA PHE A 349 6.49 17.14 -10.50
C PHE A 349 7.31 17.36 -11.77
N ALA A 350 8.62 17.59 -11.65
CA ALA A 350 9.53 17.64 -12.79
C ALA A 350 9.52 16.31 -13.57
N ALA A 351 9.52 15.17 -12.88
CA ALA A 351 9.40 13.86 -13.53
C ALA A 351 8.04 13.69 -14.24
N ALA A 352 6.96 14.25 -13.72
CA ALA A 352 5.63 14.18 -14.34
C ALA A 352 5.56 14.96 -15.67
N THR A 353 6.30 16.06 -15.79
CA THR A 353 6.18 17.01 -16.92
C THR A 353 7.30 16.90 -17.94
N VAL A 354 8.55 16.67 -17.50
CA VAL A 354 9.70 16.51 -18.38
C VAL A 354 9.48 15.27 -19.26
N ARG A 355 9.71 15.43 -20.57
CA ARG A 355 9.43 14.41 -21.60
C ARG A 355 7.99 13.85 -21.53
N ARG A 356 7.04 14.61 -20.97
CA ARG A 356 5.63 14.21 -20.74
C ARG A 356 5.50 12.96 -19.86
N GLY A 357 6.35 12.84 -18.85
CA GLY A 357 6.32 11.74 -17.90
C GLY A 357 7.54 10.85 -18.03
N MET A 358 8.41 10.95 -17.05
CA MET A 358 9.52 10.06 -16.73
C MET A 358 9.19 9.25 -15.46
N ARG A 359 9.88 8.12 -15.29
CA ARG A 359 9.73 7.32 -14.08
C ARG A 359 10.47 7.97 -12.92
N CYS A 360 9.90 7.89 -11.72
CA CYS A 360 10.47 8.47 -10.51
C CYS A 360 10.70 7.41 -9.43
N ILE A 361 11.82 7.47 -8.73
CA ILE A 361 12.08 6.73 -7.49
C ILE A 361 12.18 7.74 -6.35
N GLN A 362 11.39 7.56 -5.30
CA GLN A 362 11.45 8.40 -4.10
C GLN A 362 12.44 7.81 -3.11
N LEU A 363 13.40 8.62 -2.65
CA LEU A 363 14.40 8.29 -1.64
C LEU A 363 14.23 9.24 -0.44
N PRO A 364 13.12 9.13 0.32
CA PRO A 364 12.78 10.04 1.40
C PRO A 364 13.78 9.99 2.57
N THR A 365 14.33 11.13 2.97
CA THR A 365 15.36 11.24 4.04
C THR A 365 14.88 11.98 5.29
N THR A 366 13.61 12.38 5.34
CA THR A 366 12.97 12.89 6.57
C THR A 366 11.88 11.93 7.02
N LEU A 367 11.60 11.89 8.33
CA LEU A 367 10.58 10.96 8.86
C LEU A 367 9.21 11.28 8.26
N LEU A 368 8.87 12.57 8.15
CA LEU A 368 7.65 13.06 7.50
C LEU A 368 7.52 12.52 6.06
N ALA A 369 8.61 12.60 5.28
CA ALA A 369 8.58 12.13 3.89
C ALA A 369 8.47 10.61 3.80
N GLN A 370 9.09 9.87 4.72
CA GLN A 370 9.02 8.41 4.76
C GLN A 370 7.62 7.89 5.06
N VAL A 371 6.86 8.56 5.93
CA VAL A 371 5.54 8.08 6.40
C VAL A 371 4.35 8.74 5.72
N ASP A 372 4.57 9.88 5.06
CA ASP A 372 3.51 10.65 4.45
C ASP A 372 3.84 11.00 2.99
N SER A 373 4.62 12.05 2.71
CA SER A 373 4.66 12.67 1.37
C SER A 373 5.16 11.76 0.23
N SER A 374 5.98 10.75 0.50
CA SER A 374 6.44 9.80 -0.54
C SER A 374 5.38 8.79 -0.98
N VAL A 375 4.23 8.73 -0.30
CA VAL A 375 3.11 7.82 -0.58
C VAL A 375 1.91 8.59 -1.12
N GLY A 376 1.34 8.14 -2.23
CA GLY A 376 0.08 8.70 -2.77
C GLY A 376 0.22 9.65 -3.97
N GLY A 377 1.42 9.78 -4.54
CA GLY A 377 1.65 10.34 -5.87
C GLY A 377 1.36 11.82 -6.05
N LYS A 378 1.10 12.57 -4.99
CA LYS A 378 0.98 14.03 -5.08
C LYS A 378 2.37 14.63 -5.26
N THR A 379 2.49 15.50 -6.24
CA THR A 379 3.73 16.22 -6.54
C THR A 379 3.39 17.64 -6.95
N GLY A 380 4.24 18.62 -6.67
CA GLY A 380 3.96 20.00 -7.04
C GLY A 380 4.90 21.04 -6.47
N ILE A 381 4.55 22.30 -6.74
CA ILE A 381 5.26 23.49 -6.29
C ILE A 381 4.28 24.52 -5.72
N ASN A 382 4.84 25.49 -5.01
CA ASN A 382 4.10 26.62 -4.48
C ASN A 382 4.03 27.73 -5.54
N SER A 383 2.94 28.49 -5.50
CA SER A 383 2.81 29.76 -6.22
C SER A 383 2.82 30.91 -5.22
N ALA A 384 2.96 32.15 -5.71
CA ALA A 384 2.81 33.34 -4.87
C ALA A 384 1.42 33.43 -4.20
N LEU A 385 0.42 32.70 -4.71
CA LEU A 385 -0.94 32.67 -4.19
C LEU A 385 -1.18 31.53 -3.18
N GLY A 386 -0.23 30.61 -2.98
CA GLY A 386 -0.36 29.56 -1.99
C GLY A 386 0.47 28.30 -2.27
N LYS A 387 0.53 27.43 -1.25
CA LYS A 387 1.28 26.18 -1.30
C LYS A 387 0.56 25.10 -2.13
N ASN A 388 1.33 24.28 -2.83
CA ASN A 388 0.86 23.08 -3.55
C ASN A 388 -0.34 23.34 -4.49
N LEU A 389 -0.41 24.53 -5.09
CA LEU A 389 -1.51 24.88 -6.02
C LEU A 389 -1.24 24.43 -7.46
N VAL A 390 0.01 24.07 -7.76
CA VAL A 390 0.48 23.69 -9.10
C VAL A 390 1.18 22.35 -8.97
N GLY A 391 0.67 21.33 -9.64
CA GLY A 391 1.18 19.98 -9.43
C GLY A 391 0.52 18.92 -10.33
N ALA A 392 0.86 17.67 -10.07
CA ALA A 392 0.32 16.51 -10.75
C ALA A 392 0.18 15.31 -9.80
N PHE A 393 -0.77 14.43 -10.10
CA PHE A 393 -0.80 13.07 -9.57
C PHE A 393 0.14 12.19 -10.41
N HIS A 394 1.32 11.90 -9.89
CA HIS A 394 2.37 11.11 -10.54
C HIS A 394 2.95 10.08 -9.56
N GLN A 395 2.62 8.81 -9.77
CA GLN A 395 3.04 7.74 -8.86
C GLN A 395 4.53 7.41 -9.06
N PRO A 396 5.30 7.16 -7.99
CA PRO A 396 6.64 6.65 -8.12
C PRO A 396 6.63 5.20 -8.63
N SER A 397 7.73 4.77 -9.23
CA SER A 397 7.98 3.36 -9.56
C SER A 397 8.51 2.56 -8.36
N LEU A 398 9.06 3.24 -7.36
CA LEU A 398 9.60 2.66 -6.13
C LEU A 398 9.78 3.76 -5.07
N VAL A 399 9.56 3.41 -3.80
CA VAL A 399 9.96 4.23 -2.65
C VAL A 399 10.98 3.45 -1.82
N VAL A 400 12.09 4.09 -1.45
CA VAL A 400 13.15 3.50 -0.62
C VAL A 400 13.31 4.33 0.65
N ALA A 401 12.59 3.94 1.71
CA ALA A 401 12.65 4.54 3.03
C ALA A 401 13.79 3.90 3.84
N ASP A 402 15.00 4.44 3.68
CA ASP A 402 16.16 4.07 4.49
C ASP A 402 16.04 4.67 5.89
N THR A 403 15.80 3.85 6.89
CA THR A 403 15.63 4.30 8.28
C THR A 403 16.92 4.82 8.90
N GLY A 404 18.08 4.49 8.33
CA GLY A 404 19.39 5.01 8.73
C GLY A 404 19.65 6.44 8.23
N ALA A 405 18.95 6.90 7.18
CA ALA A 405 19.03 8.30 6.74
C ALA A 405 18.51 9.28 7.81
N LEU A 406 17.65 8.79 8.71
CA LEU A 406 17.08 9.59 9.79
C LEU A 406 18.07 9.89 10.92
N ASP A 407 19.20 9.18 10.99
CA ASP A 407 20.22 9.40 12.04
C ASP A 407 20.94 10.75 11.89
N THR A 408 20.89 11.35 10.70
CA THR A 408 21.41 12.70 10.44
C THR A 408 20.34 13.80 10.50
N LEU A 409 19.07 13.45 10.74
CA LEU A 409 17.96 14.40 10.75
C LEU A 409 17.95 15.21 12.06
N PRO A 410 17.76 16.54 12.02
CA PRO A 410 17.59 17.32 13.25
C PRO A 410 16.43 16.78 14.09
N LEU A 411 16.63 16.68 15.42
CA LEU A 411 15.62 16.12 16.32
C LEU A 411 14.25 16.80 16.23
N ARG A 412 14.22 18.11 15.97
CA ARG A 412 12.97 18.87 15.75
C ARG A 412 12.20 18.35 14.53
N GLU A 413 12.88 18.12 13.42
CA GLU A 413 12.29 17.56 12.18
C GLU A 413 11.88 16.10 12.36
N PHE A 414 12.64 15.33 13.14
CA PHE A 414 12.24 13.97 13.49
C PHE A 414 10.93 13.95 14.28
N ARG A 415 10.82 14.79 15.33
CA ARG A 415 9.58 14.95 16.10
C ARG A 415 8.43 15.41 15.21
N ALA A 416 8.66 16.38 14.33
CA ALA A 416 7.65 16.84 13.38
C ALA A 416 7.12 15.69 12.51
N GLY A 417 7.99 14.82 11.99
CA GLY A 417 7.55 13.62 11.27
C GLY A 417 6.85 12.58 12.15
N TYR A 418 7.19 12.50 13.44
CA TYR A 418 6.54 11.59 14.38
C TYR A 418 5.07 11.97 14.64
N ALA A 419 4.72 13.26 14.55
CA ALA A 419 3.33 13.70 14.67
C ALA A 419 2.42 12.99 13.65
N GLU A 420 2.90 12.80 12.42
CA GLU A 420 2.20 12.05 11.37
C GLU A 420 2.06 10.56 11.68
N ILE A 421 3.07 9.94 12.31
CA ILE A 421 2.98 8.54 12.76
C ILE A 421 1.88 8.40 13.81
N ALA A 422 1.88 9.27 14.82
CA ALA A 422 0.83 9.27 15.86
C ALA A 422 -0.56 9.47 15.24
N LYS A 423 -0.69 10.34 14.23
CA LYS A 423 -1.93 10.61 13.51
C LYS A 423 -2.58 9.34 12.96
N TYR A 424 -1.82 8.42 12.37
CA TYR A 424 -2.39 7.16 11.85
C TYR A 424 -3.05 6.32 12.94
N GLY A 425 -2.41 6.23 14.12
CA GLY A 425 -3.00 5.55 15.28
C GLY A 425 -4.27 6.24 15.77
N LEU A 426 -4.28 7.58 15.81
CA LEU A 426 -5.45 8.35 16.23
C LEU A 426 -6.63 8.27 15.24
N ILE A 427 -6.35 8.11 13.95
CA ILE A 427 -7.40 8.04 12.92
C ILE A 427 -8.19 6.74 13.00
N GLY A 428 -7.51 5.59 13.04
CA GLY A 428 -8.16 4.30 12.80
C GLY A 428 -7.49 3.08 13.41
N ASP A 429 -6.44 3.22 14.22
CA ASP A 429 -5.67 2.09 14.77
C ASP A 429 -5.25 2.37 16.22
N ALA A 430 -6.16 2.10 17.16
CA ALA A 430 -5.93 2.33 18.58
C ALA A 430 -4.76 1.48 19.12
N ASP A 431 -4.63 0.25 18.62
CA ASP A 431 -3.54 -0.67 18.98
C ASP A 431 -2.19 -0.12 18.50
N PHE A 432 -2.14 0.55 17.33
CA PHE A 432 -0.93 1.25 16.91
C PHE A 432 -0.59 2.38 17.87
N PHE A 433 -1.58 3.19 18.27
CA PHE A 433 -1.32 4.29 19.19
C PHE A 433 -0.79 3.80 20.54
N GLU A 434 -1.37 2.73 21.09
CA GLU A 434 -0.88 2.09 22.32
C GLU A 434 0.52 1.51 22.15
N TRP A 435 0.79 0.90 20.99
CA TRP A 435 2.12 0.42 20.66
C TRP A 435 3.14 1.58 20.58
N LEU A 436 2.76 2.74 20.03
CA LEU A 436 3.61 3.93 19.99
C LEU A 436 3.94 4.45 21.39
N GLU A 437 2.97 4.50 22.31
CA GLU A 437 3.19 4.89 23.71
C GLU A 437 4.26 3.99 24.37
N SER A 438 4.24 2.70 24.07
CA SER A 438 5.19 1.74 24.63
C SER A 438 6.57 1.76 23.98
N ASN A 439 6.68 2.10 22.69
CA ASN A 439 7.88 1.87 21.87
C ASN A 439 8.57 3.14 21.35
N TRP A 440 8.04 4.34 21.62
CA TRP A 440 8.58 5.58 21.03
C TRP A 440 10.08 5.80 21.30
N ARG A 441 10.59 5.38 22.46
CA ARG A 441 12.02 5.51 22.80
C ARG A 441 12.92 4.73 21.83
N GLU A 442 12.51 3.52 21.45
CA GLU A 442 13.25 2.69 20.49
C GLU A 442 13.14 3.24 19.06
N ILE A 443 11.98 3.81 18.69
CA ILE A 443 11.80 4.51 17.41
C ILE A 443 12.82 5.64 17.27
N PHE A 444 12.97 6.45 18.32
CA PHE A 444 13.94 7.56 18.33
C PHE A 444 15.38 7.05 18.34
N ALA A 445 15.67 5.96 19.06
CA ALA A 445 17.00 5.35 19.10
C ALA A 445 17.42 4.67 17.79
N GLY A 446 16.49 4.41 16.86
CA GLY A 446 16.79 3.78 15.57
C GLY A 446 16.83 2.26 15.59
N GLY A 447 16.18 1.65 16.58
CA GLY A 447 15.99 0.22 16.66
C GLY A 447 14.93 -0.32 15.68
N PRO A 448 14.67 -1.63 15.70
CA PRO A 448 13.60 -2.28 14.92
C PRO A 448 12.23 -1.60 15.00
N ALA A 449 11.86 -1.02 16.16
CA ALA A 449 10.61 -0.26 16.29
C ALA A 449 10.50 0.90 15.29
N ARG A 450 11.61 1.54 14.90
CA ARG A 450 11.58 2.61 13.88
C ARG A 450 11.10 2.08 12.53
N ILE A 451 11.57 0.90 12.12
CA ILE A 451 11.16 0.23 10.88
C ILE A 451 9.68 -0.14 10.93
N GLU A 452 9.24 -0.74 12.04
CA GLU A 452 7.84 -1.11 12.29
C GLU A 452 6.91 0.11 12.19
N ALA A 453 7.25 1.21 12.87
CA ALA A 453 6.46 2.44 12.88
C ALA A 453 6.30 3.05 11.49
N ILE A 454 7.38 3.11 10.71
CA ILE A 454 7.35 3.62 9.34
C ILE A 454 6.55 2.69 8.44
N ALA A 455 6.76 1.37 8.53
CA ALA A 455 6.06 0.39 7.71
C ALA A 455 4.53 0.39 7.98
N ARG A 456 4.11 0.43 9.24
CA ARG A 456 2.69 0.54 9.61
C ARG A 456 2.06 1.85 9.11
N SER A 457 2.78 2.96 9.23
CA SER A 457 2.33 4.26 8.71
C SER A 457 2.16 4.25 7.18
N CYS A 458 3.15 3.71 6.46
CA CYS A 458 3.09 3.51 5.02
C CYS A 458 1.93 2.61 4.61
N ALA A 459 1.70 1.50 5.32
CA ALA A 459 0.60 0.58 5.05
C ALA A 459 -0.77 1.25 5.27
N ALA A 460 -0.92 2.00 6.35
CA ALA A 460 -2.13 2.77 6.63
C ALA A 460 -2.42 3.78 5.50
N LYS A 461 -1.41 4.55 5.08
CA LYS A 461 -1.57 5.51 3.98
C LYS A 461 -1.81 4.83 2.63
N ALA A 462 -1.09 3.75 2.33
CA ALA A 462 -1.28 2.98 1.10
C ALA A 462 -2.70 2.43 1.00
N ALA A 463 -3.26 1.93 2.10
CA ALA A 463 -4.64 1.44 2.15
C ALA A 463 -5.65 2.55 1.85
N VAL A 464 -5.44 3.76 2.41
CA VAL A 464 -6.28 4.93 2.10
C VAL A 464 -6.13 5.36 0.64
N VAL A 465 -4.91 5.42 0.12
CA VAL A 465 -4.63 5.80 -1.28
C VAL A 465 -5.25 4.81 -2.26
N ALA A 466 -5.24 3.51 -1.96
CA ALA A 466 -5.83 2.47 -2.80
C ALA A 466 -7.37 2.60 -2.88
N ARG A 467 -8.02 3.08 -1.80
CA ARG A 467 -9.46 3.33 -1.77
C ARG A 467 -9.85 4.69 -2.35
N ASP A 468 -8.99 5.70 -2.23
CA ASP A 468 -9.27 7.08 -2.64
C ASP A 468 -7.99 7.81 -3.12
N GLU A 469 -7.58 7.52 -4.36
CA GLU A 469 -6.34 8.08 -4.94
C GLU A 469 -6.42 9.60 -5.20
N THR A 470 -7.62 10.12 -5.51
CA THR A 470 -7.81 11.52 -5.94
C THR A 470 -8.54 12.40 -4.91
N GLU A 471 -8.68 11.92 -3.67
CA GLU A 471 -9.18 12.68 -2.50
C GLU A 471 -10.64 13.14 -2.57
N THR A 472 -11.54 12.25 -2.95
CA THR A 472 -12.97 12.55 -3.07
C THR A 472 -13.81 12.02 -1.91
N GLY A 473 -13.22 11.30 -0.95
CA GLY A 473 -13.95 10.65 0.14
C GLY A 473 -13.09 10.41 1.38
N GLU A 474 -12.82 9.14 1.68
CA GLU A 474 -12.23 8.68 2.95
C GLU A 474 -10.85 9.29 3.24
N ARG A 475 -10.10 9.68 2.20
CA ARG A 475 -8.78 10.31 2.36
C ARG A 475 -8.83 11.63 3.14
N ALA A 476 -10.01 12.23 3.26
CA ALA A 476 -10.22 13.38 4.13
C ALA A 476 -9.81 13.10 5.60
N LEU A 477 -9.91 11.86 6.09
CA LEU A 477 -9.53 11.48 7.46
C LEU A 477 -8.05 11.74 7.75
N LEU A 478 -7.17 11.70 6.74
CA LEU A 478 -5.74 12.02 6.89
C LEU A 478 -5.51 13.49 7.32
N ASN A 479 -6.55 14.33 7.30
CA ASN A 479 -6.47 15.71 7.74
C ASN A 479 -6.81 15.89 9.23
N LEU A 480 -6.75 14.84 10.05
CA LEU A 480 -6.81 14.99 11.51
C LEU A 480 -5.77 16.02 11.98
N GLY A 481 -6.23 17.01 12.72
CA GLY A 481 -5.45 18.16 13.19
C GLY A 481 -5.11 19.23 12.14
N HIS A 482 -5.29 18.96 10.84
CA HIS A 482 -4.82 19.88 9.79
C HIS A 482 -5.65 21.15 9.67
N THR A 483 -6.96 21.12 9.94
CA THR A 483 -7.78 22.34 9.91
C THR A 483 -7.26 23.40 10.89
N PHE A 484 -6.86 22.97 12.10
CA PHE A 484 -6.19 23.84 13.07
C PHE A 484 -4.73 24.13 12.67
N GLY A 485 -3.98 23.08 12.30
CA GLY A 485 -2.56 23.19 11.96
C GLY A 485 -2.30 24.19 10.82
N HIS A 486 -3.04 24.11 9.72
CA HIS A 486 -2.91 25.03 8.59
C HIS A 486 -3.25 26.47 8.98
N ALA A 487 -4.24 26.68 9.84
CA ALA A 487 -4.56 28.02 10.35
C ALA A 487 -3.36 28.60 11.13
N PHE A 488 -2.73 27.79 11.99
CA PHE A 488 -1.53 28.21 12.72
C PHE A 488 -0.34 28.47 11.80
N GLU A 489 -0.04 27.56 10.87
CA GLU A 489 1.04 27.74 9.90
C GLU A 489 0.86 29.04 9.11
N ARG A 490 -0.37 29.33 8.67
CA ARG A 490 -0.70 30.56 7.96
C ARG A 490 -0.50 31.81 8.80
N LEU A 491 -0.95 31.80 10.05
CA LEU A 491 -0.78 32.94 10.97
C LEU A 491 0.68 33.15 11.39
N THR A 492 1.52 32.14 11.21
CA THR A 492 2.98 32.27 11.36
C THR A 492 3.70 32.61 10.06
N ASP A 493 2.98 32.94 8.99
CA ASP A 493 3.52 33.19 7.64
C ASP A 493 4.40 32.04 7.11
N TYR A 494 4.12 30.83 7.57
CA TYR A 494 4.92 29.62 7.31
C TYR A 494 6.39 29.73 7.73
N ASP A 495 6.68 30.58 8.72
CA ASP A 495 8.02 30.72 9.28
C ASP A 495 8.41 29.48 10.10
N GLY A 496 9.26 28.64 9.51
CA GLY A 496 9.77 27.41 10.14
C GLY A 496 10.58 27.65 11.41
N ALA A 497 11.07 28.87 11.66
CA ALA A 497 11.67 29.20 12.96
C ALA A 497 10.62 29.23 14.08
N ARG A 498 9.39 29.64 13.75
CA ARG A 498 8.28 29.78 14.70
C ARG A 498 7.46 28.50 14.84
N LEU A 499 7.19 27.81 13.73
CA LEU A 499 6.34 26.62 13.71
C LEU A 499 6.63 25.78 12.46
N VAL A 500 7.06 24.53 12.63
CA VAL A 500 7.14 23.58 11.51
C VAL A 500 5.83 22.79 11.38
N HIS A 501 5.55 22.25 10.20
CA HIS A 501 4.29 21.58 9.88
C HIS A 501 3.88 20.52 10.92
N GLY A 502 4.78 19.61 11.29
CA GLY A 502 4.47 18.56 12.28
C GLY A 502 4.17 19.08 13.69
N GLU A 503 4.74 20.22 14.08
CA GLU A 503 4.38 20.90 15.34
C GLU A 503 2.96 21.48 15.24
N ALA A 504 2.62 22.11 14.12
CA ALA A 504 1.28 22.63 13.86
C ALA A 504 0.23 21.50 13.86
N VAL A 505 0.53 20.38 13.21
CA VAL A 505 -0.32 19.18 13.21
C VAL A 505 -0.44 18.60 14.62
N ALA A 506 0.63 18.53 15.42
CA ALA A 506 0.55 18.05 16.80
C ALA A 506 -0.38 18.92 17.68
N ILE A 507 -0.22 20.25 17.63
CA ILE A 507 -1.12 21.18 18.32
C ILE A 507 -2.54 21.01 17.78
N GLY A 508 -2.70 20.90 16.47
CA GLY A 508 -4.00 20.74 15.82
C GLY A 508 -4.72 19.44 16.19
N MET A 509 -3.99 18.32 16.32
CA MET A 509 -4.56 17.05 16.80
C MET A 509 -5.01 17.18 18.25
N ALA A 510 -4.19 17.81 19.10
CA ALA A 510 -4.54 18.06 20.49
C ALA A 510 -5.81 18.95 20.60
N CYS A 511 -5.89 20.00 19.79
CA CYS A 511 -7.08 20.84 19.66
C CYS A 511 -8.30 20.03 19.17
N ALA A 512 -8.16 19.20 18.14
CA ALA A 512 -9.25 18.38 17.62
C ALA A 512 -9.82 17.42 18.67
N PHE A 513 -8.97 16.79 19.49
CA PHE A 513 -9.41 15.92 20.58
C PHE A 513 -10.08 16.69 21.72
N ARG A 514 -9.51 17.81 22.17
CA ARG A 514 -10.14 18.66 23.21
C ARG A 514 -11.46 19.25 22.74
N PHE A 515 -11.54 19.67 21.48
CA PHE A 515 -12.78 20.17 20.89
C PHE A 515 -13.82 19.05 20.77
N SER A 516 -13.42 17.84 20.36
CA SER A 516 -14.31 16.67 20.36
C SER A 516 -14.85 16.36 21.76
N ALA A 517 -14.01 16.48 22.79
CA ALA A 517 -14.43 16.31 24.19
C ALA A 517 -15.39 17.40 24.66
N ARG A 518 -15.13 18.66 24.30
CA ARG A 518 -16.03 19.80 24.61
C ARG A 518 -17.41 19.64 23.99
N LEU A 519 -17.49 19.05 22.81
CA LEU A 519 -18.76 18.73 22.13
C LEU A 519 -19.44 17.47 22.69
N GLY A 520 -18.87 16.80 23.69
CA GLY A 520 -19.37 15.53 24.24
C GLY A 520 -19.24 14.34 23.28
N LEU A 521 -18.39 14.44 22.26
CA LEU A 521 -18.22 13.42 21.22
C LEU A 521 -17.15 12.39 21.56
N CYS A 522 -16.20 12.76 22.42
CA CYS A 522 -15.02 11.99 22.83
C CYS A 522 -14.84 12.07 24.35
N PRO A 523 -14.46 11.00 25.05
CA PRO A 523 -14.12 11.07 26.48
C PRO A 523 -12.96 12.04 26.74
N GLY A 524 -13.05 12.86 27.79
CA GLY A 524 -11.96 13.79 28.17
C GLY A 524 -10.60 13.09 28.38
N MET A 525 -10.63 11.90 28.99
CA MET A 525 -9.45 11.05 29.18
C MET A 525 -8.72 10.68 27.87
N ALA A 526 -9.44 10.62 26.74
CA ALA A 526 -8.82 10.36 25.45
C ALA A 526 -8.03 11.59 24.99
N ALA A 527 -8.56 12.80 25.17
CA ALA A 527 -7.82 14.04 24.88
C ALA A 527 -6.57 14.17 25.76
N ASP A 528 -6.68 13.84 27.05
CA ASP A 528 -5.55 13.85 27.99
C ASP A 528 -4.47 12.84 27.58
N ARG A 529 -4.85 11.62 27.18
CA ARG A 529 -3.93 10.58 26.70
C ARG A 529 -3.16 11.02 25.45
N VAL A 530 -3.86 11.58 24.45
CA VAL A 530 -3.22 12.08 23.22
C VAL A 530 -2.22 13.20 23.54
N GLU A 531 -2.63 14.15 24.37
CA GLU A 531 -1.77 15.24 24.79
C GLU A 531 -0.54 14.75 25.56
N ALA A 532 -0.72 13.82 26.49
CA ALA A 532 0.36 13.26 27.30
C ALA A 532 1.43 12.61 26.41
N HIS A 533 1.03 11.75 25.47
CA HIS A 533 1.98 11.10 24.56
C HIS A 533 2.70 12.09 23.66
N LEU A 534 1.99 13.04 23.05
CA LEU A 534 2.61 14.07 22.19
C LEU A 534 3.63 14.91 22.99
N LYS A 535 3.32 15.28 24.24
CA LYS A 535 4.28 15.95 25.13
C LYS A 535 5.46 15.05 25.47
N GLU A 536 5.24 13.77 25.76
CA GLU A 536 6.28 12.81 26.14
C GLU A 536 7.33 12.67 25.04
N VAL A 537 6.92 12.63 23.77
CA VAL A 537 7.85 12.59 22.62
C VAL A 537 8.47 13.96 22.29
N GLY A 538 8.04 15.02 22.99
CA GLY A 538 8.58 16.37 22.90
C GLY A 538 7.94 17.26 21.83
N LEU A 539 6.69 16.99 21.45
CA LEU A 539 5.90 17.84 20.55
C LEU A 539 5.06 18.86 21.33
N PRO A 540 4.81 20.05 20.75
CA PRO A 540 3.90 21.03 21.34
C PRO A 540 2.44 20.58 21.20
N THR A 541 1.60 20.96 22.17
CA THR A 541 0.19 20.51 22.26
C THR A 541 -0.78 21.64 22.62
N ARG A 542 -0.28 22.86 22.77
CA ARG A 542 -1.03 24.07 23.15
C ARG A 542 -0.78 25.19 22.14
N ILE A 543 -1.80 26.02 21.90
CA ILE A 543 -1.69 27.19 21.02
C ILE A 543 -0.63 28.16 21.56
N SER A 544 -0.49 28.30 22.88
CA SER A 544 0.56 29.11 23.53
C SER A 544 1.99 28.65 23.29
N SER A 545 2.17 27.41 22.82
CA SER A 545 3.51 26.94 22.41
C SER A 545 3.97 27.54 21.08
N ILE A 546 3.09 28.22 20.33
CA ILE A 546 3.42 28.82 19.04
C ILE A 546 4.10 30.17 19.27
N ALA A 547 5.37 30.27 18.89
CA ALA A 547 6.16 31.47 19.09
C ALA A 547 5.55 32.68 18.36
N GLY A 548 5.16 33.70 19.15
CA GLY A 548 4.71 34.99 18.66
C GLY A 548 3.40 34.98 17.86
N LEU A 549 2.52 33.97 18.02
CA LEU A 549 1.28 33.87 17.24
C LEU A 549 0.44 35.15 17.29
N GLY A 550 0.23 35.72 18.48
CA GLY A 550 -0.41 37.03 18.66
C GLY A 550 -1.84 37.14 18.08
N ALA A 551 -2.48 36.03 17.74
CA ALA A 551 -3.78 35.98 17.09
C ALA A 551 -4.88 35.66 18.11
N ASP A 552 -6.04 36.31 17.96
CA ASP A 552 -7.24 35.99 18.72
C ASP A 552 -8.05 34.85 18.06
N ALA A 553 -9.13 34.42 18.72
CA ALA A 553 -9.97 33.35 18.22
C ALA A 553 -10.58 33.64 16.83
N GLU A 554 -10.90 34.91 16.55
CA GLU A 554 -11.46 35.33 15.26
C GLU A 554 -10.42 35.21 14.15
N ALA A 555 -9.19 35.69 14.35
CA ALA A 555 -8.12 35.56 13.37
C ALA A 555 -7.79 34.09 13.06
N ILE A 556 -7.81 33.21 14.07
CA ILE A 556 -7.61 31.77 13.88
C ILE A 556 -8.76 31.16 13.07
N LEU A 557 -10.01 31.50 13.40
CA LEU A 557 -11.19 31.02 12.69
C LEU A 557 -11.22 31.50 11.23
N ASP A 558 -10.87 32.76 10.98
CA ASP A 558 -10.75 33.31 9.63
C ASP A 558 -9.66 32.62 8.80
N ALA A 559 -8.54 32.28 9.43
CA ALA A 559 -7.50 31.49 8.78
C ALA A 559 -7.99 30.08 8.40
N MET A 560 -8.86 29.46 9.21
CA MET A 560 -9.49 28.16 8.87
C MET A 560 -10.42 28.26 7.67
N HIS A 561 -11.17 29.36 7.51
CA HIS A 561 -12.09 29.53 6.38
C HIS A 561 -11.40 29.61 5.02
N GLN A 562 -10.12 29.96 5.00
CA GLN A 562 -9.35 30.09 3.78
C GLN A 562 -8.63 28.79 3.38
N ASP A 563 -8.73 27.74 4.21
CA ASP A 563 -8.36 26.37 3.83
C ASP A 563 -9.45 25.77 2.93
N LYS A 564 -9.06 24.87 2.00
CA LYS A 564 -9.79 24.40 0.81
C LYS A 564 -11.09 23.61 1.06
N LYS A 565 -11.82 23.85 2.16
CA LYS A 565 -12.94 23.02 2.64
C LYS A 565 -14.19 23.79 3.08
N VAL A 566 -14.36 25.03 2.63
CA VAL A 566 -15.57 25.80 2.95
C VAL A 566 -16.60 25.70 1.82
N GLU A 567 -17.70 25.01 2.10
CA GLU A 567 -18.94 25.20 1.36
C GLU A 567 -19.88 26.05 2.22
N ARG A 568 -20.25 27.24 1.74
CA ARG A 568 -21.28 28.13 2.34
C ARG A 568 -21.05 28.54 3.82
N GLY A 569 -19.80 28.80 4.22
CA GLY A 569 -19.49 29.30 5.58
C GLY A 569 -19.55 28.21 6.67
N ARG A 570 -19.61 26.94 6.28
CA ARG A 570 -19.59 25.80 7.19
C ARG A 570 -18.27 25.07 7.13
N LEU A 571 -17.71 24.78 8.30
CA LEU A 571 -16.39 24.17 8.43
C LEU A 571 -16.48 22.65 8.48
N THR A 572 -15.59 21.98 7.76
CA THR A 572 -15.39 20.53 7.85
C THR A 572 -14.16 20.25 8.71
N PHE A 573 -14.35 19.47 9.77
CA PHE A 573 -13.27 19.02 10.66
C PHE A 573 -13.12 17.50 10.59
N ILE A 574 -11.95 17.02 10.98
CA ILE A 574 -11.77 15.63 11.38
C ILE A 574 -11.72 15.63 12.91
N LEU A 575 -12.74 15.03 13.52
CA LEU A 575 -12.93 14.93 14.97
C LEU A 575 -12.82 13.48 15.42
N ALA A 576 -12.84 13.22 16.72
CA ALA A 576 -12.64 11.89 17.28
C ALA A 576 -13.82 11.46 18.16
N ARG A 577 -14.08 10.15 18.18
CA ARG A 577 -14.94 9.46 19.18
C ARG A 577 -14.12 8.85 20.31
N ALA A 578 -12.93 8.38 19.97
CA ALA A 578 -11.92 7.81 20.87
C ALA A 578 -10.58 7.81 20.13
N VAL A 579 -9.50 7.40 20.81
CA VAL A 579 -8.24 7.03 20.15
C VAL A 579 -8.53 5.91 19.16
N GLY A 580 -8.06 6.06 17.90
CA GLY A 580 -8.31 5.10 16.82
C GLY A 580 -9.70 5.18 16.19
N ALA A 581 -10.50 6.21 16.51
CA ALA A 581 -11.85 6.37 15.98
C ALA A 581 -12.13 7.83 15.57
N SER A 582 -11.42 8.31 14.54
CA SER A 582 -11.66 9.62 13.95
C SER A 582 -12.74 9.58 12.85
N PHE A 583 -13.45 10.69 12.65
CA PHE A 583 -14.52 10.81 11.67
C PHE A 583 -14.60 12.22 11.07
N ILE A 584 -15.22 12.32 9.91
CA ILE A 584 -15.45 13.60 9.22
C ILE A 584 -16.68 14.26 9.87
N ALA A 585 -16.48 15.39 10.53
CA ALA A 585 -17.53 16.25 11.06
C ALA A 585 -17.79 17.39 10.07
N LYS A 586 -18.94 17.30 9.37
CA LYS A 586 -19.43 18.36 8.50
C LYS A 586 -20.28 19.35 9.29
N ASP A 587 -20.44 20.54 8.74
CA ASP A 587 -21.36 21.56 9.25
C ASP A 587 -21.07 21.99 10.71
N VAL A 588 -19.80 22.06 11.11
CA VAL A 588 -19.44 22.54 12.45
C VAL A 588 -19.70 24.05 12.55
N GLU A 589 -20.49 24.44 13.54
CA GLU A 589 -20.89 25.82 13.78
C GLU A 589 -19.69 26.68 14.21
N ALA A 590 -19.42 27.75 13.45
CA ALA A 590 -18.30 28.66 13.68
C ALA A 590 -18.28 29.24 15.12
N ALA A 591 -19.46 29.51 15.69
CA ALA A 591 -19.59 30.00 17.06
C ALA A 591 -19.07 29.00 18.12
N GLN A 592 -19.23 27.70 17.89
CA GLN A 592 -18.70 26.67 18.80
C GLN A 592 -17.17 26.61 18.73
N VAL A 593 -16.61 26.74 17.52
CA VAL A 593 -15.17 26.77 17.30
C VAL A 593 -14.56 28.02 17.95
N ARG A 594 -15.15 29.20 17.73
CA ARG A 594 -14.74 30.45 18.38
C ARG A 594 -14.72 30.32 19.90
N ALA A 595 -15.83 29.87 20.50
CA ALA A 595 -15.92 29.71 21.96
C ALA A 595 -14.93 28.67 22.53
N PHE A 596 -14.54 27.68 21.73
CA PHE A 596 -13.47 26.75 22.06
C PHE A 596 -12.10 27.44 22.03
N LEU A 597 -11.79 28.16 20.94
CA LEU A 597 -10.54 28.90 20.77
C LEU A 597 -10.35 29.97 21.85
N ASP A 598 -11.40 30.73 22.20
CA ASP A 598 -11.36 31.69 23.30
C ASP A 598 -10.93 31.04 24.62
N ALA A 599 -11.45 29.85 24.92
CA ALA A 599 -11.09 29.11 26.12
C ALA A 599 -9.65 28.55 26.06
N GLU A 600 -9.21 28.04 24.89
CA GLU A 600 -7.84 27.56 24.69
C GLU A 600 -6.80 28.68 24.84
N LEU A 601 -7.12 29.89 24.35
CA LEU A 601 -6.28 31.08 24.46
C LEU A 601 -6.29 31.68 25.87
N ALA A 602 -7.38 31.53 26.64
CA ALA A 602 -7.47 32.02 28.02
C ALA A 602 -6.79 31.08 29.03
N GLY A 603 -6.75 29.77 28.77
CA GLY A 603 -6.08 28.78 29.61
C GLY A 603 -4.58 28.59 29.31
N SER A 604 -4.00 29.52 28.57
CA SER A 604 -2.66 29.47 27.96
C SER A 604 -1.59 30.20 28.76
#